data_AF-A0A6U5C3Z7-F1
#
_entry.id   AF-A0A6U5C3Z7-F1
#
_cell.length_a   1.000
_cell.length_b   1.000
_cell.length_c   1.000
_cell.angle_alpha   90.00
_cell.angle_beta   90.00
_cell.angle_gamma   90.00
#
_symmetry.space_group_name_H-M   'P 1'
#
loop_
_entity.id
_entity.type
_entity.pdbx_description
1 polymer ?
#
loop_
_entity_poly.entity_id
_entity_poly.type
_entity_poly.pdbx_seq_one_letter_code
_entity_poly.pdbx_strand_id
1 'polypeptide(L)'
;MVRGGKLKERDPLFELVLKWITTAEWDMTLTLREAMAKAEHLIEQHVEEPKGSELSRKCPGISAFFTKLPLCRALDNLSKRIAVEERRFVPPTFSEVRQVFNIAQVYEMKGRVEMLTFDADDTIYEHGMDLDKNSWIVEALCTIMETGIYVAVVTAAGYPGKPERYAARFKGLLERFKEKGYGKEVISKFLVMGGECNYMFVVNEDYSLKEVDWELFATERMRSWKDEDINSMMDLAEASLKESCQRLRLDVQCLRKSRAVGCYPKQVGDRLAYEALEDVAMSVHDALRGRTRVPFCAFNGNLDVWVDLGDKRYGIEALQQYLGISEEKCCHMGDRFTHTGNDQRARYVAMTVWVTNPVETEDYLELFLTEMGVEKATLCATNRRHGPIEGSAEWMKAQVVQRNTAS
;
A
#
# COMPACT_ATOMS: atom_id res chain seq x y z
N MET A 1 16.84 22.54 0.49
CA MET A 1 17.63 21.97 1.61
C MET A 1 16.74 20.98 2.35
N VAL A 2 16.85 19.69 2.06
CA VAL A 2 16.06 18.64 2.71
C VAL A 2 16.57 18.48 4.13
N ARG A 3 15.85 19.02 5.13
CA ARG A 3 16.18 18.79 6.54
C ARG A 3 15.81 17.35 6.91
N GLY A 4 16.82 16.54 7.22
CA GLY A 4 16.79 15.40 8.15
C GLY A 4 15.86 14.20 7.87
N GLY A 5 16.46 13.02 7.64
CA GLY A 5 16.04 11.72 8.17
C GLY A 5 14.69 11.09 7.80
N LYS A 6 13.76 11.80 7.14
CA LYS A 6 12.39 11.31 6.89
C LYS A 6 12.14 11.05 5.40
N LEU A 7 12.89 10.15 4.76
CA LEU A 7 12.59 9.77 3.37
C LEU A 7 11.36 8.84 3.30
N LYS A 8 11.12 8.07 4.37
CA LYS A 8 10.05 7.06 4.47
C LYS A 8 8.70 7.58 5.00
N GLU A 9 8.67 8.78 5.60
CA GLU A 9 7.46 9.32 6.26
C GLU A 9 7.22 10.77 5.82
N ARG A 10 6.50 10.94 4.70
CA ARG A 10 6.09 12.25 4.19
C ARG A 10 4.69 12.19 3.62
N ASP A 11 3.83 13.04 4.14
CA ASP A 11 2.51 13.31 3.60
C ASP A 11 2.17 14.78 3.92
N PRO A 12 1.86 15.61 2.91
CA PRO A 12 1.60 17.04 3.14
C PRO A 12 0.47 17.32 4.13
N LEU A 13 -0.55 16.47 4.20
CA LEU A 13 -1.66 16.62 5.13
C LEU A 13 -1.25 16.23 6.55
N PHE A 14 -0.53 15.11 6.70
CA PHE A 14 -0.07 14.69 8.03
C PHE A 14 0.95 15.68 8.59
N GLU A 15 1.85 16.19 7.75
CA GLU A 15 2.78 17.25 8.12
C GLU A 15 2.07 18.56 8.49
N LEU A 16 0.97 18.91 7.82
CA LEU A 16 0.15 20.07 8.18
C LEU A 16 -0.48 19.89 9.56
N VAL A 17 -1.04 18.71 9.85
CA VAL A 17 -1.61 18.38 11.17
C VAL A 17 -0.53 18.46 12.25
N LEU A 18 0.64 17.85 12.02
CA LEU A 18 1.76 17.93 12.96
C LEU A 18 2.20 19.37 13.21
N LYS A 19 2.27 20.21 12.16
CA LYS A 19 2.59 21.64 12.30
C LYS A 19 1.58 22.42 13.13
N TRP A 20 0.31 22.01 13.17
CA TRP A 20 -0.67 22.63 14.06
C TRP A 20 -0.48 22.24 15.51
N ILE A 21 0.07 21.05 15.76
CA ILE A 21 0.32 20.55 17.11
C ILE A 21 1.65 21.10 17.63
N THR A 22 2.71 21.09 16.83
CA THR A 22 4.07 21.46 17.27
C THR A 22 4.39 22.93 17.01
N THR A 23 4.80 23.68 18.03
CA THR A 23 5.47 24.98 17.83
C THR A 23 6.99 24.81 17.76
N ALA A 24 7.69 25.90 17.40
CA ALA A 24 9.16 25.95 17.48
C ALA A 24 9.69 25.96 18.93
N GLU A 25 8.84 26.20 19.93
CA GLU A 25 9.20 26.42 21.33
C GLU A 25 8.41 25.49 22.27
N TRP A 26 8.48 24.16 22.09
CA TRP A 26 8.00 23.11 23.01
C TRP A 26 6.52 23.12 23.50
N ASP A 27 5.78 24.21 23.33
CA ASP A 27 4.36 24.35 23.64
C ASP A 27 3.54 23.92 22.42
N MET A 28 2.42 23.22 22.65
CA MET A 28 1.53 22.83 21.56
C MET A 28 0.58 23.97 21.19
N THR A 29 0.47 24.30 19.90
CA THR A 29 -0.49 25.34 19.43
C THR A 29 -1.93 24.85 19.48
N LEU A 30 -2.15 23.56 19.21
CA LEU A 30 -3.42 22.86 19.36
C LEU A 30 -3.14 21.50 20.01
N THR A 31 -4.09 21.01 20.79
CA THR A 31 -4.10 19.60 21.19
C THR A 31 -4.28 18.70 19.95
N LEU A 32 -3.90 17.42 20.07
CA LEU A 32 -4.13 16.44 18.99
C LEU A 32 -5.60 16.37 18.59
N ARG A 33 -6.53 16.41 19.55
CA ARG A 33 -7.97 16.38 19.31
C ARG A 33 -8.46 17.60 18.54
N GLU A 34 -8.03 18.80 18.92
CA GLU A 34 -8.38 20.03 18.20
C GLU A 34 -7.82 20.02 16.77
N ALA A 35 -6.59 19.50 16.59
CA ALA A 35 -6.00 19.35 15.27
C ALA A 35 -6.78 18.33 14.40
N MET A 36 -7.23 17.20 14.97
CA MET A 36 -8.06 16.21 14.28
C MET A 36 -9.44 16.74 13.94
N ALA A 37 -10.12 17.43 14.86
CA ALA A 37 -11.42 18.05 14.60
C ALA A 37 -11.33 19.10 13.48
N LYS A 38 -10.24 19.88 13.46
CA LYS A 38 -9.98 20.85 12.40
C LYS A 38 -9.71 20.18 11.06
N ALA A 39 -8.90 19.11 11.03
CA ALA A 39 -8.64 18.36 9.81
C ALA A 39 -9.92 17.71 9.27
N GLU A 40 -10.74 17.13 10.15
CA GLU A 40 -12.04 16.52 9.83
C GLU A 40 -12.95 17.55 9.14
N HIS A 41 -13.14 18.72 9.73
CA HIS A 41 -13.95 19.79 9.14
C HIS A 41 -13.44 20.24 7.75
N LEU A 42 -12.12 20.40 7.59
CA LEU A 42 -11.52 20.80 6.31
C LEU A 42 -11.68 19.73 5.22
N ILE A 43 -11.64 18.45 5.61
CA ILE A 43 -11.87 17.32 4.72
C ILE A 43 -13.34 17.26 4.32
N GLU A 44 -14.28 17.41 5.24
CA GLU A 44 -15.71 17.44 4.93
C GLU A 44 -16.04 18.52 3.89
N GLN A 45 -15.52 19.74 4.06
CA GLN A 45 -15.68 20.81 3.08
C GLN A 45 -15.04 20.46 1.74
N HIS A 46 -13.87 19.81 1.75
CA HIS A 46 -13.16 19.44 0.52
C HIS A 46 -13.84 18.28 -0.23
N VAL A 47 -14.54 17.37 0.46
CA VAL A 47 -15.37 16.34 -0.17
C VAL A 47 -16.53 16.99 -0.93
N GLU A 48 -17.15 18.03 -0.35
CA GLU A 48 -18.28 18.74 -0.97
C GLU A 48 -17.83 19.64 -2.14
N GLU A 49 -16.74 20.39 -1.96
CA GLU A 49 -16.17 21.26 -3.00
C GLU A 49 -14.64 21.12 -3.08
N PRO A 50 -14.12 20.17 -3.88
CA PRO A 50 -12.69 19.90 -3.94
C PRO A 50 -11.87 21.06 -4.52
N LYS A 51 -12.43 21.79 -5.50
CA LYS A 51 -11.73 22.86 -6.23
C LYS A 51 -11.70 24.14 -5.40
N GLY A 52 -10.51 24.55 -4.97
CA GLY A 52 -10.32 25.82 -4.26
C GLY A 52 -10.70 25.79 -2.77
N SER A 53 -11.00 24.60 -2.23
CA SER A 53 -11.26 24.43 -0.79
C SER A 53 -10.11 24.99 0.05
N GLU A 54 -10.40 25.33 1.31
CA GLU A 54 -9.34 25.74 2.24
C GLU A 54 -8.26 24.66 2.39
N LEU A 55 -8.63 23.38 2.40
CA LEU A 55 -7.68 22.26 2.44
C LEU A 55 -6.72 22.29 1.23
N SER A 56 -7.25 22.47 0.01
CA SER A 56 -6.43 22.51 -1.21
C SER A 56 -5.46 23.69 -1.24
N ARG A 57 -5.82 24.81 -0.60
CA ARG A 57 -4.93 25.97 -0.43
C ARG A 57 -3.81 25.73 0.58
N LYS A 58 -4.10 25.00 1.67
CA LYS A 58 -3.09 24.68 2.71
C LYS A 58 -2.19 23.50 2.31
N CYS A 59 -2.72 22.55 1.55
CA CYS A 59 -2.00 21.38 1.02
C CYS A 59 -2.08 21.38 -0.51
N PRO A 60 -1.28 22.20 -1.22
CA PRO A 60 -1.24 22.18 -2.68
C PRO A 60 -0.91 20.78 -3.20
N GLY A 61 -1.72 20.28 -4.13
CA GLY A 61 -1.57 18.93 -4.70
C GLY A 61 -2.30 17.82 -3.94
N ILE A 62 -3.08 18.14 -2.89
CA ILE A 62 -4.02 17.18 -2.29
C ILE A 62 -5.05 16.72 -3.35
N SER A 63 -5.31 15.42 -3.40
CA SER A 63 -6.32 14.82 -4.28
C SER A 63 -7.72 14.99 -3.68
N ALA A 64 -8.75 14.66 -4.47
CA ALA A 64 -10.10 14.53 -3.96
C ALA A 64 -10.18 13.45 -2.87
N PHE A 65 -11.17 13.59 -1.99
CA PHE A 65 -11.53 12.60 -0.98
C PHE A 65 -12.87 11.95 -1.37
N PHE A 66 -12.96 10.64 -1.22
CA PHE A 66 -14.16 9.87 -1.56
C PHE A 66 -15.21 9.88 -0.43
N THR A 67 -14.78 10.14 0.80
CA THR A 67 -15.59 10.05 2.02
C THR A 67 -15.18 11.11 3.03
N LYS A 68 -16.11 11.44 3.94
CA LYS A 68 -15.80 12.20 5.15
C LYS A 68 -14.98 11.31 6.07
N LEU A 69 -14.05 11.85 6.86
CA LEU A 69 -13.20 11.05 7.74
C LEU A 69 -13.48 11.37 9.21
N PRO A 70 -14.04 10.42 10.00
CA PRO A 70 -14.33 10.64 11.42
C PRO A 70 -13.05 10.53 12.28
N LEU A 71 -12.11 11.46 12.09
CA LEU A 71 -10.80 11.54 12.74
C LEU A 71 -10.91 11.63 14.26
N CYS A 72 -11.93 12.31 14.82
CA CYS A 72 -12.12 12.36 16.27
C CYS A 72 -12.48 10.98 16.86
N ARG A 73 -13.39 10.25 16.20
CA ARG A 73 -13.74 8.86 16.58
C ARG A 73 -12.54 7.93 16.42
N ALA A 74 -11.77 8.12 15.35
CA ALA A 74 -10.55 7.35 15.10
C ALA A 74 -9.47 7.61 16.16
N LEU A 75 -9.32 8.85 16.61
CA LEU A 75 -8.45 9.20 17.73
C LEU A 75 -8.87 8.49 19.02
N ASP A 76 -10.17 8.43 19.33
CA ASP A 76 -10.66 7.70 20.50
C ASP A 76 -10.28 6.21 20.46
N ASN A 77 -10.28 5.58 19.27
CA ASN A 77 -9.84 4.20 19.10
C ASN A 77 -8.34 4.03 19.37
N LEU A 78 -7.51 4.95 18.84
CA LEU A 78 -6.06 4.91 19.06
C LEU A 78 -5.72 5.20 20.53
N SER A 79 -6.35 6.21 21.14
CA SER A 79 -6.13 6.62 22.53
C SER A 79 -6.42 5.48 23.53
N LYS A 80 -7.40 4.60 23.26
CA LYS A 80 -7.64 3.41 24.08
C LYS A 80 -6.48 2.44 24.13
N ARG A 81 -5.64 2.39 23.09
CA ARG A 81 -4.51 1.46 22.99
C ARG A 81 -3.21 2.04 23.55
N ILE A 82 -2.94 3.32 23.28
CA ILE A 82 -1.62 3.91 23.55
C ILE A 82 -1.65 5.21 24.37
N ALA A 83 -2.82 5.66 24.83
CA ALA A 83 -3.00 6.87 25.64
C ALA A 83 -2.25 8.10 25.07
N VAL A 84 -2.29 8.28 23.74
CA VAL A 84 -1.49 9.29 23.02
C VAL A 84 -1.74 10.71 23.52
N GLU A 85 -2.98 11.01 23.93
CA GLU A 85 -3.42 12.32 24.46
C GLU A 85 -2.98 12.57 25.92
N GLU A 86 -2.60 11.53 26.66
CA GLU A 86 -2.19 11.63 28.07
C GLU A 86 -0.68 11.88 28.24
N ARG A 87 0.08 11.87 27.14
CA ARG A 87 1.54 12.01 27.18
C ARG A 87 1.94 13.44 27.53
N ARG A 88 2.89 13.57 28.46
CA ARG A 88 3.40 14.87 28.93
C ARG A 88 4.66 15.36 28.23
N PHE A 89 5.48 14.45 27.72
CA PHE A 89 6.85 14.76 27.27
C PHE A 89 7.11 14.40 25.81
N VAL A 90 6.28 13.53 25.23
CA VAL A 90 6.44 13.04 23.86
C VAL A 90 5.23 13.51 23.06
N PRO A 91 5.42 14.42 22.09
CA PRO A 91 4.32 14.89 21.26
C PRO A 91 3.85 13.80 20.28
N PRO A 92 2.64 13.93 19.71
CA PRO A 92 2.19 13.10 18.60
C PRO A 92 3.20 13.01 17.46
N THR A 93 3.38 11.80 16.95
CA THR A 93 4.31 11.47 15.87
C THR A 93 3.59 11.36 14.52
N PHE A 94 4.36 11.34 13.43
CA PHE A 94 3.81 11.09 12.09
C PHE A 94 3.07 9.76 12.01
N SER A 95 3.64 8.71 12.59
CA SER A 95 3.03 7.38 12.62
C SER A 95 1.68 7.39 13.35
N GLU A 96 1.56 8.12 14.47
CA GLU A 96 0.29 8.21 15.20
C GLU A 96 -0.76 9.02 14.43
N VAL A 97 -0.38 10.12 13.78
CA VAL A 97 -1.29 10.85 12.87
C VAL A 97 -1.75 9.94 11.74
N ARG A 98 -0.84 9.23 11.07
CA ARG A 98 -1.15 8.26 10.02
C ARG A 98 -2.13 7.17 10.51
N GLN A 99 -1.92 6.64 11.71
CA GLN A 99 -2.82 5.63 12.30
C GLN A 99 -4.23 6.17 12.54
N VAL A 100 -4.38 7.42 13.00
CA VAL A 100 -5.72 8.05 13.13
C VAL A 100 -6.42 8.14 11.77
N PHE A 101 -5.71 8.57 10.72
CA PHE A 101 -6.27 8.63 9.37
C PHE A 101 -6.63 7.25 8.82
N ASN A 102 -5.78 6.24 9.04
CA ASN A 102 -6.06 4.86 8.63
C ASN A 102 -7.31 4.30 9.32
N ILE A 103 -7.44 4.48 10.64
CA ILE A 103 -8.62 4.04 11.40
C ILE A 103 -9.88 4.74 10.87
N ALA A 104 -9.81 6.05 10.57
CA ALA A 104 -10.94 6.78 10.01
C ALA A 104 -11.35 6.25 8.63
N GLN A 105 -10.38 5.94 7.76
CA GLN A 105 -10.64 5.29 6.46
C GLN A 105 -11.33 3.93 6.66
N VAL A 106 -10.86 3.09 7.59
CA VAL A 106 -11.47 1.79 7.91
C VAL A 106 -12.92 1.94 8.38
N TYR A 107 -13.23 2.95 9.20
CA TYR A 107 -14.62 3.22 9.60
C TYR A 107 -15.53 3.54 8.41
N GLU A 108 -15.03 4.25 7.41
CA GLU A 108 -15.79 4.59 6.20
C GLU A 108 -15.93 3.43 5.21
N MET A 109 -15.17 2.34 5.38
CA MET A 109 -15.31 1.15 4.53
C MET A 109 -16.64 0.42 4.77
N LYS A 110 -17.15 0.48 6.00
CA LYS A 110 -18.32 -0.28 6.43
C LYS A 110 -19.55 0.06 5.58
N GLY A 111 -20.15 -0.97 4.96
CA GLY A 111 -21.36 -0.82 4.15
C GLY A 111 -21.16 -0.06 2.84
N ARG A 112 -19.91 0.24 2.46
CA ARG A 112 -19.55 1.01 1.26
C ARG A 112 -18.63 0.23 0.33
N VAL A 113 -17.59 -0.40 0.87
CA VAL A 113 -16.55 -1.04 0.06
C VAL A 113 -17.07 -2.33 -0.57
N GLU A 114 -16.85 -2.45 -1.88
CA GLU A 114 -17.09 -3.65 -2.67
C GLU A 114 -15.79 -4.30 -3.14
N MET A 115 -14.66 -3.59 -3.10
CA MET A 115 -13.33 -4.12 -3.41
C MET A 115 -12.24 -3.58 -2.48
N LEU A 116 -11.51 -4.50 -1.84
CA LEU A 116 -10.22 -4.22 -1.21
C LEU A 116 -9.10 -4.58 -2.17
N THR A 117 -8.16 -3.66 -2.35
CA THR A 117 -6.92 -3.91 -3.06
C THR A 117 -5.75 -3.80 -2.08
N PHE A 118 -4.74 -4.63 -2.26
CA PHE A 118 -3.57 -4.65 -1.40
C PHE A 118 -2.31 -4.53 -2.25
N ASP A 119 -1.33 -3.76 -1.78
CA ASP A 119 0.04 -4.05 -2.13
C ASP A 119 0.43 -5.44 -1.58
N ALA A 120 1.44 -6.04 -2.18
CA ALA A 120 1.87 -7.38 -1.85
C ALA A 120 2.97 -7.37 -0.78
N ASP A 121 4.20 -7.08 -1.19
CA ASP A 121 5.38 -7.03 -0.32
C ASP A 121 5.20 -5.96 0.77
N ASP A 122 5.67 -6.28 1.98
CA ASP A 122 5.58 -5.42 3.17
C ASP A 122 4.14 -5.00 3.59
N THR A 123 3.10 -5.52 2.92
CA THR A 123 1.69 -5.22 3.18
C THR A 123 0.90 -6.46 3.60
N ILE A 124 0.91 -7.56 2.83
CA ILE A 124 0.20 -8.80 3.23
C ILE A 124 1.14 -9.94 3.63
N TYR A 125 2.42 -9.81 3.31
CA TYR A 125 3.51 -10.66 3.78
C TYR A 125 4.83 -9.87 3.83
N GLU A 126 5.81 -10.37 4.57
CA GLU A 126 7.14 -9.77 4.62
C GLU A 126 7.80 -9.75 3.22
N HIS A 127 8.66 -8.75 2.97
CA HIS A 127 9.37 -8.59 1.70
C HIS A 127 9.97 -9.90 1.16
N GLY A 128 9.55 -10.27 -0.05
CA GLY A 128 10.07 -11.45 -0.75
C GLY A 128 9.54 -12.80 -0.25
N MET A 129 8.61 -12.81 0.71
CA MET A 129 7.98 -14.02 1.25
C MET A 129 6.67 -14.36 0.53
N ASP A 130 6.09 -15.52 0.87
CA ASP A 130 4.82 -15.98 0.33
C ASP A 130 3.74 -15.98 1.43
N LEU A 131 2.45 -15.96 1.06
CA LEU A 131 1.36 -16.17 2.02
C LEU A 131 1.43 -17.59 2.60
N ASP A 132 1.60 -17.70 3.92
CA ASP A 132 1.39 -18.94 4.65
C ASP A 132 -0.10 -19.22 4.80
N LYS A 133 -0.55 -20.42 4.42
CA LYS A 133 -1.96 -20.82 4.54
C LYS A 133 -2.50 -20.74 5.97
N ASN A 134 -1.65 -20.85 6.98
CA ASN A 134 -2.00 -20.84 8.39
C ASN A 134 -1.94 -19.44 9.01
N SER A 135 -1.51 -18.43 8.24
CA SER A 135 -1.55 -17.04 8.70
C SER A 135 -2.98 -16.57 8.91
N TRP A 136 -3.18 -15.68 9.88
CA TRP A 136 -4.50 -15.14 10.16
C TRP A 136 -5.01 -14.28 9.00
N ILE A 137 -4.13 -13.53 8.33
CA ILE A 137 -4.49 -12.73 7.17
C ILE A 137 -5.16 -13.57 6.05
N VAL A 138 -4.72 -14.81 5.80
CA VAL A 138 -5.38 -15.70 4.83
C VAL A 138 -6.84 -15.98 5.22
N GLU A 139 -7.10 -16.22 6.51
CA GLU A 139 -8.46 -16.41 7.01
C GLU A 139 -9.31 -15.14 6.95
N ALA A 140 -8.70 -13.98 7.24
CA ALA A 140 -9.35 -12.68 7.12
C ALA A 140 -9.76 -12.39 5.67
N LEU A 141 -8.86 -12.58 4.70
CA LEU A 141 -9.15 -12.40 3.28
C LEU A 141 -10.26 -13.34 2.80
N CYS A 142 -10.20 -14.64 3.17
CA CYS A 142 -11.27 -15.59 2.87
C CYS A 142 -12.62 -15.11 3.43
N THR A 143 -12.65 -14.69 4.69
CA THR A 143 -13.86 -14.21 5.36
C THR A 143 -14.46 -12.99 4.65
N ILE A 144 -13.61 -12.06 4.20
CA ILE A 144 -14.04 -10.89 3.42
C ILE A 144 -14.68 -11.32 2.09
N MET A 145 -14.03 -12.22 1.34
CA MET A 145 -14.56 -12.70 0.05
C MET A 145 -15.89 -13.44 0.19
N GLU A 146 -16.08 -14.20 1.26
CA GLU A 146 -17.35 -14.86 1.58
C GLU A 146 -18.50 -13.88 1.86
N THR A 147 -18.20 -12.61 2.18
CA THR A 147 -19.23 -11.56 2.29
C THR A 147 -19.56 -10.90 0.94
N GLY A 148 -18.92 -11.34 -0.15
CA GLY A 148 -19.13 -10.83 -1.50
C GLY A 148 -18.19 -9.70 -1.93
N ILE A 149 -17.31 -9.24 -1.04
CA ILE A 149 -16.30 -8.20 -1.31
C ILE A 149 -15.15 -8.80 -2.13
N TYR A 150 -14.73 -8.10 -3.18
CA TYR A 150 -13.57 -8.47 -3.98
C TYR A 150 -12.27 -8.17 -3.22
N VAL A 151 -11.29 -9.07 -3.35
CA VAL A 151 -9.94 -8.91 -2.84
C VAL A 151 -8.99 -8.98 -4.03
N ALA A 152 -8.27 -7.90 -4.31
CA ALA A 152 -7.25 -7.89 -5.35
C ALA A 152 -5.87 -7.58 -4.78
N VAL A 153 -4.82 -8.21 -5.31
CA VAL A 153 -3.44 -7.83 -5.00
C VAL A 153 -2.84 -7.10 -6.18
N VAL A 154 -2.36 -5.88 -5.98
CA VAL A 154 -1.72 -5.04 -7.00
C VAL A 154 -0.24 -4.93 -6.65
N THR A 155 0.63 -5.53 -7.46
CA THR A 155 2.07 -5.65 -7.18
C THR A 155 2.92 -5.12 -8.33
N ALA A 156 4.04 -4.47 -7.99
CA ALA A 156 5.07 -4.10 -8.96
C ALA A 156 5.76 -5.32 -9.59
N ALA A 157 5.67 -6.50 -8.96
CA ALA A 157 6.27 -7.71 -9.51
C ALA A 157 5.67 -8.05 -10.87
N GLY A 158 6.49 -7.90 -11.92
CA GLY A 158 6.16 -8.25 -13.31
C GLY A 158 6.86 -9.52 -13.78
N TYR A 159 6.11 -10.58 -14.07
CA TYR A 159 6.59 -11.85 -14.63
C TYR A 159 5.85 -12.19 -15.95
N PRO A 160 6.13 -11.48 -17.06
CA PRO A 160 5.44 -11.71 -18.32
C PRO A 160 5.51 -13.19 -18.75
N GLY A 161 4.33 -13.77 -19.05
CA GLY A 161 4.17 -15.15 -19.49
C GLY A 161 4.50 -16.22 -18.43
N LYS A 162 4.52 -15.86 -17.14
CA LYS A 162 4.88 -16.75 -16.02
C LYS A 162 3.86 -16.69 -14.87
N PRO A 163 2.59 -17.08 -15.10
CA PRO A 163 1.54 -17.09 -14.06
C PRO A 163 1.93 -17.90 -12.82
N GLU A 164 2.74 -18.95 -12.97
CA GLU A 164 3.21 -19.80 -11.87
C GLU A 164 4.04 -19.04 -10.83
N ARG A 165 4.72 -17.96 -11.23
CA ARG A 165 5.47 -17.10 -10.30
C ARG A 165 4.56 -16.26 -9.43
N TYR A 166 3.42 -15.81 -9.97
CA TYR A 166 2.38 -15.15 -9.18
C TYR A 166 1.72 -16.16 -8.24
N ALA A 167 1.38 -17.35 -8.74
CA ALA A 167 0.72 -18.39 -7.96
C ALA A 167 1.57 -18.84 -6.76
N ALA A 168 2.90 -18.88 -6.91
CA ALA A 168 3.81 -19.19 -5.80
C ALA A 168 3.65 -18.22 -4.61
N ARG A 169 3.57 -16.90 -4.86
CA ARG A 169 3.42 -15.88 -3.81
C ARG A 169 2.11 -16.01 -3.02
N PHE A 170 1.06 -16.52 -3.67
CA PHE A 170 -0.28 -16.68 -3.09
C PHE A 170 -0.65 -18.14 -2.80
N LYS A 171 0.35 -19.04 -2.81
CA LYS A 171 0.12 -20.48 -2.68
C LYS A 171 -0.68 -20.83 -1.43
N GLY A 172 -0.40 -20.20 -0.29
CA GLY A 172 -1.15 -20.48 0.93
C GLY A 172 -2.63 -20.12 0.86
N LEU A 173 -2.98 -19.04 0.16
CA LEU A 173 -4.38 -18.66 -0.07
C LEU A 173 -5.08 -19.64 -1.02
N LEU A 174 -4.43 -20.03 -2.12
CA LEU A 174 -4.97 -21.00 -3.08
C LEU A 174 -5.14 -22.39 -2.46
N GLU A 175 -4.18 -22.83 -1.65
CA GLU A 175 -4.29 -24.06 -0.86
C GLU A 175 -5.48 -23.98 0.12
N ARG A 176 -5.66 -22.84 0.79
CA ARG A 176 -6.80 -22.62 1.69
C ARG A 176 -8.15 -22.70 0.95
N PHE A 177 -8.26 -22.13 -0.25
CA PHE A 177 -9.48 -22.25 -1.06
C PHE A 177 -9.82 -23.70 -1.37
N LYS A 178 -8.81 -24.48 -1.76
CA LYS A 178 -8.95 -25.91 -2.04
C LYS A 178 -9.34 -26.70 -0.80
N GLU A 179 -8.71 -26.43 0.35
CA GLU A 179 -9.02 -27.08 1.62
C GLU A 179 -10.45 -26.80 2.09
N LYS A 180 -10.94 -25.56 1.92
CA LYS A 180 -12.32 -25.18 2.25
C LYS A 180 -13.35 -25.58 1.19
N GLY A 181 -12.91 -26.02 0.01
CA GLY A 181 -13.80 -26.41 -1.10
C GLY A 181 -14.63 -25.24 -1.62
N TYR A 182 -14.07 -24.04 -1.70
CA TYR A 182 -14.81 -22.86 -2.13
C TYR A 182 -15.26 -22.96 -3.59
N GLY A 183 -16.56 -22.72 -3.81
CA GLY A 183 -17.11 -22.62 -5.15
C GLY A 183 -16.75 -21.32 -5.86
N LYS A 184 -17.12 -21.24 -7.14
CA LYS A 184 -16.87 -20.10 -8.04
C LYS A 184 -17.28 -18.74 -7.46
N GLU A 185 -18.35 -18.71 -6.66
CA GLU A 185 -18.85 -17.49 -5.99
C GLU A 185 -17.77 -16.79 -5.17
N VAL A 186 -16.97 -17.55 -4.41
CA VAL A 186 -15.94 -17.02 -3.51
C VAL A 186 -14.60 -16.88 -4.24
N ILE A 187 -14.16 -17.91 -4.97
CA ILE A 187 -12.82 -17.87 -5.62
C ILE A 187 -12.73 -16.79 -6.71
N SER A 188 -13.84 -16.44 -7.37
CA SER A 188 -13.86 -15.36 -8.36
C SER A 188 -13.72 -13.96 -7.76
N LYS A 189 -13.76 -13.84 -6.43
CA LYS A 189 -13.52 -12.60 -5.71
C LYS A 189 -12.04 -12.29 -5.53
N PHE A 190 -11.15 -13.25 -5.80
CA PHE A 190 -9.70 -13.03 -5.74
C PHE A 190 -9.12 -12.70 -7.12
N LEU A 191 -8.41 -11.57 -7.20
CA LEU A 191 -7.72 -11.13 -8.41
C LEU A 191 -6.26 -10.74 -8.10
N VAL A 192 -5.40 -10.79 -9.11
CA VAL A 192 -4.03 -10.29 -9.01
C VAL A 192 -3.75 -9.37 -10.20
N MET A 193 -3.18 -8.20 -9.95
CA MET A 193 -2.67 -7.26 -10.93
C MET A 193 -1.16 -7.13 -10.75
N GLY A 194 -0.40 -7.72 -11.67
CA GLY A 194 1.06 -7.73 -11.68
C GLY A 194 1.68 -6.65 -12.57
N GLY A 195 2.91 -6.29 -12.24
CA GLY A 195 3.65 -5.24 -12.94
C GLY A 195 2.93 -3.90 -12.89
N GLU A 196 2.40 -3.53 -11.72
CA GLU A 196 1.55 -2.37 -11.44
C GLU A 196 0.18 -2.39 -12.12
N CYS A 197 0.14 -2.56 -13.44
CA CYS A 197 -1.07 -2.51 -14.26
C CYS A 197 -1.00 -3.38 -15.52
N ASN A 198 -0.01 -4.26 -15.65
CA ASN A 198 0.33 -4.88 -16.93
C ASN A 198 -0.19 -6.31 -17.11
N TYR A 199 -0.40 -7.06 -16.02
CA TYR A 199 -0.76 -8.49 -16.08
C TYR A 199 -1.87 -8.81 -15.08
N MET A 200 -3.07 -9.13 -15.53
CA MET A 200 -4.18 -9.47 -14.63
C MET A 200 -4.40 -10.97 -14.56
N PHE A 201 -4.70 -11.49 -13.38
CA PHE A 201 -4.97 -12.90 -13.14
C PHE A 201 -6.24 -13.10 -12.31
N VAL A 202 -6.95 -14.19 -12.62
CA VAL A 202 -8.14 -14.65 -11.90
C VAL A 202 -7.95 -16.11 -11.47
N VAL A 203 -8.73 -16.56 -10.50
CA VAL A 203 -8.69 -17.96 -10.03
C VAL A 203 -9.65 -18.82 -10.86
N ASN A 204 -9.13 -19.92 -11.42
CA ASN A 204 -9.92 -20.96 -12.08
C ASN A 204 -10.60 -21.90 -11.08
N GLU A 205 -11.57 -22.68 -11.53
CA GLU A 205 -12.27 -23.68 -10.70
C GLU A 205 -11.36 -24.79 -10.14
N ASP A 206 -10.17 -25.00 -10.72
CA ASP A 206 -9.14 -25.90 -10.21
C ASP A 206 -8.19 -25.23 -9.19
N TYR A 207 -8.51 -24.00 -8.76
CA TYR A 207 -7.74 -23.16 -7.83
C TYR A 207 -6.39 -22.69 -8.38
N SER A 208 -6.15 -22.79 -9.69
CA SER A 208 -4.97 -22.21 -10.35
C SER A 208 -5.19 -20.74 -10.74
N LEU A 209 -4.11 -19.96 -10.86
CA LEU A 209 -4.18 -18.62 -11.45
C LEU A 209 -4.16 -18.72 -12.98
N LYS A 210 -5.06 -17.98 -13.60
CA LYS A 210 -5.17 -17.82 -15.06
C LYS A 210 -4.98 -16.36 -15.43
N GLU A 211 -4.09 -16.12 -16.38
CA GLU A 211 -3.90 -14.80 -16.97
C GLU A 211 -5.13 -14.40 -17.79
N VAL A 212 -5.57 -13.17 -17.61
CA VAL A 212 -6.64 -12.53 -18.38
C VAL A 212 -6.00 -11.77 -19.54
N ASP A 213 -6.57 -11.94 -20.73
CA ASP A 213 -6.12 -11.20 -21.91
C ASP A 213 -6.14 -9.69 -21.65
N TRP A 214 -5.05 -9.02 -22.00
CA TRP A 214 -4.87 -7.58 -21.80
C TRP A 214 -6.01 -6.77 -22.43
N GLU A 215 -6.51 -7.20 -23.58
CA GLU A 215 -7.62 -6.54 -24.27
C GLU A 215 -8.96 -6.67 -23.53
N LEU A 216 -9.06 -7.45 -22.46
CA LEU A 216 -10.29 -7.58 -21.66
C LEU A 216 -10.32 -6.63 -20.46
N PHE A 217 -9.17 -6.22 -19.93
CA PHE A 217 -9.11 -5.38 -18.73
C PHE A 217 -8.50 -4.00 -18.97
N ALA A 218 -7.71 -3.82 -20.03
CA ALA A 218 -7.08 -2.54 -20.31
C ALA A 218 -8.12 -1.43 -20.49
N THR A 219 -7.93 -0.33 -19.76
CA THR A 219 -8.75 0.88 -19.91
C THR A 219 -8.47 1.55 -21.26
N GLU A 220 -9.37 2.43 -21.70
CA GLU A 220 -9.16 3.21 -22.94
C GLU A 220 -7.83 3.97 -22.91
N ARG A 221 -7.48 4.52 -21.74
CA ARG A 221 -6.23 5.23 -21.53
C ARG A 221 -5.02 4.32 -21.69
N MET A 222 -5.07 3.08 -21.20
CA MET A 222 -3.99 2.11 -21.40
C MET A 222 -3.83 1.71 -22.87
N ARG A 223 -4.96 1.55 -23.60
CA ARG A 223 -4.97 1.26 -25.04
C ARG A 223 -4.43 2.39 -25.91
N SER A 224 -4.44 3.61 -25.40
CA SER A 224 -3.88 4.77 -26.11
C SER A 224 -2.34 4.79 -26.12
N TRP A 225 -1.66 3.97 -25.31
CA TRP A 225 -0.20 3.95 -25.22
C TRP A 225 0.41 3.29 -26.46
N LYS A 226 1.17 4.06 -27.23
CA LYS A 226 1.80 3.60 -28.45
C LYS A 226 3.12 2.89 -28.17
N ASP A 227 3.43 1.85 -28.94
CA ASP A 227 4.67 1.11 -28.80
C ASP A 227 5.91 1.99 -28.97
N GLU A 228 5.87 3.00 -29.85
CA GLU A 228 6.98 3.94 -30.00
C GLU A 228 7.22 4.78 -28.74
N ASP A 229 6.14 5.23 -28.09
CA ASP A 229 6.23 6.02 -26.85
C ASP A 229 6.68 5.15 -25.66
N ILE A 230 6.24 3.88 -25.63
CA ILE A 230 6.69 2.89 -24.63
C ILE A 230 8.19 2.63 -24.80
N ASN A 231 8.64 2.30 -26.01
CA ASN A 231 10.05 2.02 -26.28
C ASN A 231 10.93 3.23 -25.98
N SER A 232 10.51 4.44 -26.37
CA SER A 232 11.24 5.67 -26.06
C SER A 232 11.34 5.93 -24.55
N MET A 233 10.28 5.68 -23.78
CA MET A 233 10.32 5.79 -22.32
C MET A 233 11.30 4.78 -21.73
N MET A 234 11.22 3.52 -22.16
CA MET A 234 12.07 2.44 -21.68
C MET A 234 13.55 2.66 -21.98
N ASP A 235 13.89 3.20 -23.16
CA ASP A 235 15.27 3.54 -23.54
C ASP A 235 15.83 4.64 -22.66
N LEU A 236 15.06 5.70 -22.42
CA LEU A 236 15.47 6.81 -21.56
C LEU A 236 15.61 6.36 -20.11
N ALA A 237 14.66 5.56 -19.61
CA ALA A 237 14.69 4.99 -18.27
C ALA A 237 15.95 4.13 -18.06
N GLU A 238 16.25 3.23 -19.00
CA GLU A 238 17.43 2.36 -18.93
C GLU A 238 18.74 3.17 -18.94
N ALA A 239 18.84 4.18 -19.82
CA ALA A 239 20.01 5.03 -19.90
C ALA A 239 20.24 5.81 -18.61
N SER A 240 19.20 6.47 -18.09
CA SER A 240 19.27 7.26 -16.85
C SER A 240 19.53 6.39 -15.61
N LEU A 241 18.99 5.18 -15.57
CA LEU A 241 19.24 4.21 -14.51
C LEU A 241 20.72 3.81 -14.49
N LYS A 242 21.27 3.40 -15.64
CA LYS A 242 22.69 3.02 -15.78
C LYS A 242 23.63 4.17 -15.41
N GLU A 243 23.35 5.37 -15.90
CA GLU A 243 24.13 6.57 -15.57
C GLU A 243 24.14 6.85 -14.07
N SER A 244 22.97 6.78 -13.42
CA SER A 244 22.84 7.02 -11.97
C SER A 244 23.56 5.96 -11.14
N CYS A 245 23.42 4.68 -11.50
CA CYS A 245 24.16 3.60 -10.84
C CYS A 245 25.67 3.76 -10.99
N GLN A 246 26.16 4.15 -12.17
CA GLN A 246 27.59 4.40 -12.41
C GLN A 246 28.09 5.60 -11.62
N ARG A 247 27.34 6.72 -11.62
CA ARG A 247 27.67 7.94 -10.87
C ARG A 247 27.82 7.67 -9.38
N LEU A 248 26.93 6.87 -8.81
CA LEU A 248 26.94 6.46 -7.40
C LEU A 248 27.85 5.26 -7.11
N ARG A 249 28.50 4.69 -8.14
CA ARG A 249 29.42 3.54 -8.03
C ARG A 249 28.76 2.31 -7.38
N LEU A 250 27.49 2.06 -7.70
CA LEU A 250 26.74 0.93 -7.17
C LEU A 250 27.14 -0.36 -7.90
N ASP A 251 27.35 -1.44 -7.14
CA ASP A 251 27.67 -2.74 -7.72
C ASP A 251 26.40 -3.52 -8.06
N VAL A 252 25.78 -3.15 -9.19
CA VAL A 252 24.47 -3.65 -9.63
C VAL A 252 24.51 -4.31 -11.01
N GLN A 253 23.50 -5.12 -11.29
CA GLN A 253 23.12 -5.53 -12.65
C GLN A 253 21.86 -4.78 -13.05
N CYS A 254 21.71 -4.49 -14.34
CA CYS A 254 20.48 -3.92 -14.89
C CYS A 254 19.74 -4.99 -15.70
N LEU A 255 18.42 -5.04 -15.56
CA LEU A 255 17.54 -5.94 -16.31
C LEU A 255 16.42 -5.14 -16.95
N ARG A 256 16.22 -5.35 -18.26
CA ARG A 256 15.10 -4.83 -19.03
C ARG A 256 14.11 -5.94 -19.37
N LYS A 257 12.83 -5.66 -19.15
CA LYS A 257 11.67 -6.47 -19.52
C LYS A 257 10.86 -5.71 -20.59
N SER A 258 9.75 -6.30 -21.03
CA SER A 258 8.83 -5.68 -22.01
C SER A 258 8.20 -4.37 -21.52
N ARG A 259 7.93 -4.26 -20.21
CA ARG A 259 7.17 -3.15 -19.60
C ARG A 259 7.86 -2.57 -18.35
N ALA A 260 9.12 -2.93 -18.11
CA ALA A 260 9.84 -2.55 -16.89
C ALA A 260 11.36 -2.61 -17.09
N VAL A 261 12.11 -1.72 -16.44
CA VAL A 261 13.58 -1.77 -16.36
C VAL A 261 14.01 -1.51 -14.93
N GLY A 262 15.00 -2.24 -14.43
CA GLY A 262 15.45 -2.07 -13.06
C GLY A 262 16.88 -2.49 -12.84
N CYS A 263 17.40 -2.15 -11.67
CA CYS A 263 18.72 -2.55 -11.22
C CYS A 263 18.66 -3.19 -9.84
N TYR A 264 19.43 -4.25 -9.65
CA TYR A 264 19.51 -5.02 -8.42
C TYR A 264 20.97 -5.39 -8.11
N PRO A 265 21.32 -5.73 -6.85
CA PRO A 265 22.69 -6.05 -6.46
C PRO A 265 23.28 -7.21 -7.27
N LYS A 266 24.58 -7.15 -7.60
CA LYS A 266 25.23 -8.24 -8.36
C LYS A 266 25.27 -9.56 -7.62
N GLN A 267 25.48 -9.54 -6.31
CA GLN A 267 25.54 -10.73 -5.48
C GLN A 267 24.27 -10.85 -4.65
N VAL A 268 23.79 -12.10 -4.52
CA VAL A 268 22.61 -12.40 -3.71
C VAL A 268 22.93 -12.09 -2.24
N GLY A 269 22.09 -11.27 -1.61
CA GLY A 269 22.24 -10.89 -0.20
C GLY A 269 22.99 -9.57 0.04
N ASP A 270 23.61 -8.99 -0.99
CA ASP A 270 24.20 -7.66 -0.89
C ASP A 270 23.11 -6.61 -0.64
N ARG A 271 23.43 -5.65 0.22
CA ARG A 271 22.54 -4.52 0.55
C ARG A 271 23.16 -3.22 0.08
N LEU A 272 22.38 -2.47 -0.69
CA LEU A 272 22.72 -1.13 -1.12
C LEU A 272 22.17 -0.13 -0.09
N ALA A 273 22.85 1.01 0.06
CA ALA A 273 22.36 2.06 0.94
C ALA A 273 20.99 2.57 0.42
N TYR A 274 20.01 2.66 1.31
CA TYR A 274 18.65 3.07 0.95
C TYR A 274 18.63 4.44 0.26
N GLU A 275 19.43 5.37 0.77
CA GLU A 275 19.56 6.73 0.23
C GLU A 275 20.15 6.74 -1.19
N ALA A 276 21.03 5.77 -1.51
CA ALA A 276 21.56 5.65 -2.85
C ALA A 276 20.50 5.13 -3.83
N LEU A 277 19.68 4.17 -3.41
CA LEU A 277 18.55 3.69 -4.23
C LEU A 277 17.49 4.77 -4.42
N GLU A 278 17.20 5.56 -3.39
CA GLU A 278 16.35 6.76 -3.52
C GLU A 278 16.92 7.76 -4.54
N ASP A 279 18.22 8.06 -4.48
CA ASP A 279 18.85 8.99 -5.44
C ASP A 279 18.75 8.47 -6.87
N VAL A 280 18.92 7.16 -7.10
CA VAL A 280 18.71 6.54 -8.41
C VAL A 280 17.25 6.68 -8.87
N ALA A 281 16.28 6.29 -8.03
CA ALA A 281 14.86 6.36 -8.39
C ALA A 281 14.43 7.81 -8.70
N MET A 282 14.86 8.78 -7.89
CA MET A 282 14.61 10.20 -8.12
C MET A 282 15.29 10.73 -9.39
N SER A 283 16.52 10.28 -9.67
CA SER A 283 17.26 10.69 -10.89
C SER A 283 16.55 10.22 -12.15
N VAL A 284 16.07 8.97 -12.17
CA VAL A 284 15.31 8.45 -13.30
C VAL A 284 13.96 9.16 -13.42
N HIS A 285 13.28 9.40 -12.29
CA HIS A 285 12.03 10.16 -12.29
C HIS A 285 12.20 11.55 -12.92
N ASP A 286 13.23 12.30 -12.52
CA ASP A 286 13.52 13.64 -13.06
C ASP A 286 13.86 13.60 -14.56
N ALA A 287 14.64 12.60 -14.99
CA ALA A 287 15.00 12.43 -16.39
C ALA A 287 13.79 12.15 -17.28
N LEU A 288 12.79 11.40 -16.80
CA LEU A 288 11.58 11.05 -17.53
C LEU A 288 10.50 12.15 -17.45
N ARG A 289 10.46 12.93 -16.37
CA ARG A 289 9.40 13.90 -16.10
C ARG A 289 9.27 14.94 -17.23
N GLY A 290 8.08 15.00 -17.83
CA GLY A 290 7.78 15.93 -18.92
C GLY A 290 8.42 15.56 -20.27
N ARG A 291 9.10 14.41 -20.36
CA ARG A 291 9.76 13.92 -21.58
C ARG A 291 9.14 12.63 -22.12
N THR A 292 8.27 11.97 -21.36
CA THR A 292 7.53 10.77 -21.80
C THR A 292 6.08 11.11 -22.12
N ARG A 293 5.47 10.35 -23.02
CA ARG A 293 4.03 10.43 -23.32
C ARG A 293 3.19 9.35 -22.65
N VAL A 294 3.86 8.33 -22.13
CA VAL A 294 3.25 7.25 -21.35
C VAL A 294 3.56 7.45 -19.86
N PRO A 295 2.66 7.01 -18.97
CA PRO A 295 2.91 7.03 -17.54
C PRO A 295 3.99 6.03 -17.15
N PHE A 296 4.64 6.29 -16.02
CA PHE A 296 5.64 5.41 -15.46
C PHE A 296 5.66 5.52 -13.93
N CYS A 297 6.22 4.51 -13.27
CA CYS A 297 6.53 4.52 -11.86
C CYS A 297 8.01 4.17 -11.68
N ALA A 298 8.82 5.12 -11.23
CA ALA A 298 10.21 4.88 -10.84
C ALA A 298 10.29 4.86 -9.31
N PHE A 299 10.64 3.72 -8.72
CA PHE A 299 10.55 3.50 -7.29
C PHE A 299 11.73 2.71 -6.72
N ASN A 300 11.97 2.92 -5.43
CA ASN A 300 12.94 2.18 -4.62
C ASN A 300 12.25 0.99 -3.93
N GLY A 301 12.60 -0.23 -4.34
CA GLY A 301 12.07 -1.49 -3.82
C GLY A 301 12.79 -2.00 -2.56
N ASN A 302 13.42 -1.11 -1.79
CA ASN A 302 14.33 -1.34 -0.65
C ASN A 302 15.69 -1.94 -1.00
N LEU A 303 15.72 -2.95 -1.86
CA LEU A 303 16.93 -3.68 -2.24
C LEU A 303 17.32 -3.45 -3.70
N ASP A 304 16.40 -2.93 -4.50
CA ASP A 304 16.54 -2.67 -5.93
C ASP A 304 15.81 -1.36 -6.31
N VAL A 305 15.97 -0.95 -7.57
CA VAL A 305 15.21 0.15 -8.16
C VAL A 305 14.59 -0.33 -9.45
N TRP A 306 13.32 -0.01 -9.63
CA TRP A 306 12.55 -0.37 -10.82
C TRP A 306 11.85 0.84 -11.42
N VAL A 307 11.66 0.78 -12.73
CA VAL A 307 10.92 1.74 -13.54
C VAL A 307 9.93 0.95 -14.37
N ASP A 308 8.66 1.03 -14.00
CA ASP A 308 7.58 0.30 -14.65
C ASP A 308 6.77 1.23 -15.57
N LEU A 309 6.26 0.68 -16.68
CA LEU A 309 5.26 1.35 -17.50
C LEU A 309 3.92 1.35 -16.76
N GLY A 310 3.37 2.54 -16.54
CA GLY A 310 2.19 2.73 -15.71
C GLY A 310 2.52 2.82 -14.21
N ASP A 311 1.47 2.79 -13.39
CA ASP A 311 1.53 2.86 -11.93
C ASP A 311 0.27 2.18 -11.36
N LYS A 312 0.22 1.96 -10.04
CA LYS A 312 -0.90 1.25 -9.37
C LYS A 312 -2.27 1.89 -9.61
N ARG A 313 -2.34 3.20 -9.90
CA ARG A 313 -3.62 3.85 -10.25
C ARG A 313 -4.24 3.14 -11.44
N TYR A 314 -3.49 2.92 -12.51
CA TYR A 314 -4.01 2.30 -13.72
C TYR A 314 -4.41 0.83 -13.49
N GLY A 315 -3.69 0.12 -12.61
CA GLY A 315 -4.04 -1.25 -12.23
C GLY A 315 -5.35 -1.31 -11.48
N ILE A 316 -5.54 -0.40 -10.52
CA ILE A 316 -6.78 -0.28 -9.73
C ILE A 316 -7.94 0.19 -10.61
N GLU A 317 -7.76 1.19 -11.48
CA GLU A 317 -8.76 1.65 -12.46
C GLU A 317 -9.19 0.50 -13.39
N ALA A 318 -8.25 -0.31 -13.85
CA ALA A 318 -8.55 -1.46 -14.69
C ALA A 318 -9.37 -2.52 -13.96
N LEU A 319 -9.04 -2.81 -12.69
CA LEU A 319 -9.81 -3.71 -11.84
C LEU A 319 -11.23 -3.17 -11.59
N GLN A 320 -11.35 -1.88 -11.29
CA GLN A 320 -12.62 -1.18 -11.11
C GLN A 320 -13.50 -1.27 -12.36
N GLN A 321 -12.95 -0.95 -13.53
CA GLN A 321 -13.65 -1.06 -14.82
C GLN A 321 -14.06 -2.51 -15.11
N TYR A 322 -13.15 -3.47 -14.90
CA TYR A 322 -13.38 -4.88 -15.16
C TYR A 322 -14.50 -5.46 -14.28
N LEU A 323 -14.60 -5.01 -13.03
CA LEU A 323 -15.60 -5.48 -12.07
C LEU A 323 -16.88 -4.61 -12.03
N GLY A 324 -16.88 -3.45 -12.69
CA GLY A 324 -17.98 -2.49 -12.62
C GLY A 324 -18.11 -1.80 -11.25
N ILE A 325 -16.99 -1.59 -10.55
CA ILE A 325 -16.93 -1.01 -9.21
C ILE A 325 -16.41 0.43 -9.31
N SER A 326 -17.07 1.36 -8.65
CA SER A 326 -16.66 2.77 -8.61
C SER A 326 -15.54 3.04 -7.59
N GLU A 327 -14.81 4.14 -7.79
CA GLU A 327 -13.65 4.53 -6.97
C GLU A 327 -13.99 4.66 -5.49
N GLU A 328 -15.16 5.22 -5.15
CA GLU A 328 -15.61 5.41 -3.77
C GLU A 328 -15.99 4.11 -3.04
N LYS A 329 -16.09 3.00 -3.78
CA LYS A 329 -16.34 1.65 -3.25
C LYS A 329 -15.08 0.80 -3.22
N CYS A 330 -13.92 1.40 -3.48
CA CYS A 330 -12.63 0.74 -3.47
C CYS A 330 -11.75 1.30 -2.35
N CYS A 331 -11.08 0.41 -1.62
CA CYS A 331 -9.97 0.81 -0.75
C CYS A 331 -8.70 0.06 -1.12
N HIS A 332 -7.58 0.77 -1.14
CA HIS A 332 -6.23 0.25 -1.31
C HIS A 332 -5.45 0.28 0.01
N MET A 333 -4.82 -0.83 0.39
CA MET A 333 -3.87 -0.88 1.50
C MET A 333 -2.46 -1.06 0.92
N GLY A 334 -1.50 -0.22 1.30
CA GLY A 334 -0.11 -0.31 0.81
C GLY A 334 0.89 0.35 1.76
N ASP A 335 2.18 0.11 1.57
CA ASP A 335 3.24 0.58 2.47
C ASP A 335 4.09 1.73 1.91
N ARG A 336 4.03 1.97 0.59
CA ARG A 336 4.89 2.90 -0.15
C ARG A 336 4.15 4.13 -0.65
N PHE A 337 3.66 4.95 0.27
CA PHE A 337 3.08 6.27 -0.06
C PHE A 337 4.09 7.42 -0.06
N THR A 338 5.39 7.12 -0.04
CA THR A 338 6.48 8.10 -0.13
C THR A 338 6.56 8.75 -1.51
N HIS A 339 7.44 9.74 -1.69
CA HIS A 339 7.56 10.48 -2.96
C HIS A 339 7.94 9.59 -4.16
N THR A 340 8.78 8.59 -3.90
CA THR A 340 9.23 7.57 -4.86
C THR A 340 8.50 6.24 -4.66
N GLY A 341 7.46 6.21 -3.82
CA GLY A 341 6.71 5.01 -3.53
C GLY A 341 5.66 4.72 -4.59
N ASN A 342 5.41 3.45 -4.87
CA ASN A 342 4.49 3.03 -5.94
C ASN A 342 3.01 3.05 -5.54
N ASP A 343 2.67 3.15 -4.25
CA ASP A 343 1.28 3.26 -3.79
C ASP A 343 0.73 4.68 -3.85
N GLN A 344 1.61 5.70 -3.93
CA GLN A 344 1.19 7.10 -3.84
C GLN A 344 0.05 7.44 -4.82
N ARG A 345 0.08 6.84 -6.01
CA ARG A 345 -0.91 7.09 -7.07
C ARG A 345 -2.25 6.39 -6.86
N ALA A 346 -2.34 5.40 -5.97
CA ALA A 346 -3.61 4.75 -5.63
C ALA A 346 -4.62 5.73 -5.01
N ARG A 347 -4.14 6.78 -4.32
CA ARG A 347 -4.97 7.83 -3.69
C ARG A 347 -5.88 8.57 -4.65
N TYR A 348 -5.59 8.53 -5.95
CA TYR A 348 -6.41 9.21 -6.96
C TYR A 348 -7.66 8.43 -7.34
N VAL A 349 -7.73 7.13 -7.02
CA VAL A 349 -8.77 6.22 -7.53
C VAL A 349 -9.34 5.28 -6.47
N ALA A 350 -8.85 5.34 -5.24
CA ALA A 350 -9.39 4.56 -4.14
C ALA A 350 -9.16 5.28 -2.81
N MET A 351 -9.98 4.96 -1.81
CA MET A 351 -9.60 5.20 -0.41
C MET A 351 -8.27 4.49 -0.13
N THR A 352 -7.45 5.03 0.76
CA THR A 352 -6.13 4.44 1.03
C THR A 352 -5.85 4.32 2.52
N VAL A 353 -5.40 3.14 2.92
CA VAL A 353 -4.80 2.86 4.22
C VAL A 353 -3.30 2.68 4.02
N TRP A 354 -2.51 3.53 4.66
CA TRP A 354 -1.05 3.46 4.57
C TRP A 354 -0.51 2.61 5.71
N VAL A 355 -0.14 1.36 5.43
CA VAL A 355 0.47 0.43 6.40
C VAL A 355 2.00 0.52 6.38
N THR A 356 2.69 -0.11 7.32
CA THR A 356 4.17 -0.13 7.33
C THR A 356 4.77 -1.53 7.45
N ASN A 357 3.91 -2.54 7.62
CA ASN A 357 4.24 -3.94 7.71
C ASN A 357 2.94 -4.78 7.71
N PRO A 358 3.03 -6.11 7.53
CA PRO A 358 1.86 -6.99 7.53
C PRO A 358 1.06 -7.01 8.83
N VAL A 359 1.72 -6.85 9.99
CA VAL A 359 1.02 -6.84 11.30
C VAL A 359 0.07 -5.64 11.38
N GLU A 360 0.48 -4.49 10.85
CA GLU A 360 -0.38 -3.30 10.79
C GLU A 360 -1.56 -3.48 9.83
N THR A 361 -1.36 -4.17 8.70
CA THR A 361 -2.46 -4.56 7.80
C THR A 361 -3.47 -5.42 8.54
N GLU A 362 -3.00 -6.41 9.29
CA GLU A 362 -3.88 -7.27 10.08
C GLU A 362 -4.66 -6.48 11.15
N ASP A 363 -4.05 -5.49 11.81
CA ASP A 363 -4.75 -4.61 12.78
C ASP A 363 -5.94 -3.89 12.13
N TYR A 364 -5.76 -3.37 10.91
CA TYR A 364 -6.83 -2.67 10.20
C TYR A 364 -7.88 -3.63 9.63
N LEU A 365 -7.50 -4.83 9.22
CA LEU A 365 -8.45 -5.88 8.83
C LEU A 365 -9.26 -6.39 10.02
N GLU A 366 -8.65 -6.55 11.19
CA GLU A 366 -9.35 -6.92 12.43
C GLU A 366 -10.39 -5.86 12.80
N LEU A 367 -10.01 -4.58 12.72
CA LEU A 367 -10.94 -3.46 12.92
C LEU A 367 -12.07 -3.48 11.88
N PHE A 368 -11.75 -3.66 10.60
CA PHE A 368 -12.74 -3.70 9.52
C PHE A 368 -13.74 -4.84 9.72
N LEU A 369 -13.25 -6.06 9.95
CA LEU A 369 -14.07 -7.25 10.21
C LEU A 369 -14.98 -7.07 11.43
N THR A 370 -14.48 -6.42 12.49
CA THR A 370 -15.29 -6.08 13.67
C THR A 370 -16.40 -5.08 13.32
N GLU A 371 -16.09 -4.06 12.52
CA GLU A 371 -17.04 -3.02 12.14
C GLU A 371 -18.09 -3.52 11.14
N MET A 372 -17.79 -4.53 10.30
CA MET A 372 -18.74 -5.11 9.34
C MET A 372 -20.05 -5.56 9.99
N GLY A 373 -20.03 -5.97 11.26
CA GLY A 373 -21.23 -6.39 11.99
C GLY A 373 -21.81 -7.72 11.51
N VAL A 374 -21.03 -8.50 10.76
CA VAL A 374 -21.37 -9.86 10.33
C VAL A 374 -20.76 -10.84 11.34
N GLU A 375 -21.56 -11.74 11.90
CA GLU A 375 -21.13 -12.67 12.98
C GLU A 375 -19.83 -13.41 12.64
N LYS A 376 -19.73 -13.93 11.42
CA LYS A 376 -18.53 -14.62 10.94
C LYS A 376 -17.29 -13.71 10.87
N ALA A 377 -17.48 -12.47 10.42
CA ALA A 377 -16.41 -11.48 10.36
C ALA A 377 -15.91 -11.13 11.78
N THR A 378 -16.84 -10.86 12.70
CA THR A 378 -16.52 -10.62 14.10
C THR A 378 -15.79 -11.80 14.74
N LEU A 379 -16.25 -13.04 14.48
CA LEU A 379 -15.58 -14.24 14.99
C LEU A 379 -14.15 -14.35 14.43
N CYS A 380 -13.96 -14.11 13.13
CA CYS A 380 -12.63 -14.08 12.51
C CYS A 380 -11.71 -13.05 13.18
N ALA A 381 -12.21 -11.83 13.41
CA ALA A 381 -11.48 -10.78 14.13
C ALA A 381 -11.06 -11.23 15.53
N THR A 382 -12.00 -11.74 16.34
CA THR A 382 -11.71 -12.17 17.73
C THR A 382 -10.76 -13.37 17.83
N ASN A 383 -10.64 -14.17 16.77
CA ASN A 383 -9.72 -15.31 16.73
C ASN A 383 -8.29 -14.91 16.35
N ARG A 384 -8.04 -13.64 16.00
CA ARG A 384 -6.69 -13.16 15.76
C ARG A 384 -5.87 -13.27 17.05
N ARG A 385 -4.71 -13.91 16.94
CA ARG A 385 -3.77 -14.00 18.06
C ARG A 385 -2.86 -12.78 18.03
N HIS A 386 -2.75 -12.12 19.17
CA HIS A 386 -1.85 -10.99 19.37
C HIS A 386 -0.56 -11.46 20.04
N GLY A 387 0.58 -11.09 19.47
CA GLY A 387 1.92 -11.43 20.00
C GLY A 387 2.42 -12.82 19.61
N PRO A 388 3.67 -13.16 20.00
CA PRO A 388 4.31 -14.39 19.58
C PRO A 388 3.67 -15.61 20.26
N ILE A 389 3.53 -16.70 19.51
CA ILE A 389 2.95 -17.95 20.00
C ILE A 389 3.80 -18.50 21.14
N GLU A 390 3.19 -18.81 22.28
CA GLU A 390 3.90 -19.40 23.43
C GLU A 390 4.72 -20.63 23.02
N GLY A 391 5.99 -20.69 23.43
CA GLY A 391 6.93 -21.75 23.04
C GLY A 391 7.55 -21.60 21.64
N SER A 392 7.13 -20.63 20.83
CA SER A 392 7.82 -20.31 19.57
C SER A 392 9.22 -19.74 19.80
N ALA A 393 10.07 -19.79 18.78
CA ALA A 393 11.42 -19.19 18.84
C ALA A 393 11.37 -17.68 19.14
N GLU A 394 10.36 -16.97 18.63
CA GLU A 394 10.16 -15.54 18.87
C GLU A 394 9.70 -15.27 20.30
N TRP A 395 8.75 -16.07 20.81
CA TRP A 395 8.34 -16.01 22.21
C TRP A 395 9.51 -16.28 23.15
N MET A 396 10.31 -17.31 22.87
CA MET A 396 11.52 -17.63 23.64
C MET A 396 12.53 -16.48 23.60
N LYS A 397 12.74 -15.83 22.44
CA LYS A 397 13.60 -14.64 22.34
C LYS A 397 13.06 -13.48 23.19
N ALA A 398 11.76 -13.20 23.14
CA ALA A 398 11.12 -12.16 23.96
C ALA A 398 11.29 -12.45 25.47
N GLN A 399 11.14 -13.71 25.88
CA GLN A 399 11.36 -14.15 27.26
C GLN A 399 12.83 -14.02 27.69
N VAL A 400 13.78 -14.35 26.82
CA VAL A 400 15.23 -14.24 27.10
C VAL A 400 15.64 -12.78 27.28
N VAL A 401 15.14 -11.86 26.45
CA VAL A 401 15.40 -10.42 26.60
C VAL A 401 14.92 -9.92 27.97
N GLN A 402 13.70 -10.30 28.38
CA GLN A 402 13.15 -9.91 29.70
C GLN A 402 13.94 -10.50 30.87
N ARG A 403 14.42 -11.74 30.75
CA ARG A 403 15.24 -12.39 31.79
C ARG A 403 16.63 -11.75 31.94
N ASN A 404 17.26 -11.34 30.85
CA ASN A 404 18.60 -10.73 30.88
C ASN A 404 18.60 -9.30 31.43
N THR A 405 17.45 -8.62 31.48
CA THR A 405 17.31 -7.30 32.11
C THR A 405 16.93 -7.36 33.59
N ALA A 406 16.57 -8.53 34.10
CA ALA A 406 16.13 -8.74 35.49
C ALA A 406 17.27 -9.21 36.43
N SER A 407 18.49 -9.35 35.92
CA SER A 407 19.69 -9.79 36.65
C SER A 407 20.63 -8.65 36.97
#